data_AF-I0BE94-F1
#
_entry.id   AF-I0BE94-F1
#
_cell.length_a   1.000
_cell.length_b   1.000
_cell.length_c   1.000
_cell.angle_alpha   90.00
_cell.angle_beta   90.00
_cell.angle_gamma   90.00
#
_symmetry.space_group_name_H-M   'P 1'
#
loop_
_entity.id
_entity.type
_entity.pdbx_description
1 polymer ?
#
loop_
_entity_poly.entity_id
_entity_poly.type
_entity_poly.pdbx_seq_one_letter_code
_entity_poly.pdbx_strand_id
1 'polypeptide(L)'
;MGFYLALPFLAARVEALPNGSAQHGFLSVLFSLNRAGQLALIIAFISGGYLVGKGGYPAIWWILAIVLLLAIGAVSGILGGKMRKALSDANGSSIKAQIGAIRTLSSVAGILYFLVITLMLFPNVFA
;
A
#
# COMPACT_ATOMS: atom_id res chain seq x y z
N MET A 1 -8.60 -3.84 -1.20
CA MET A 1 -7.98 -2.65 -0.57
C MET A 1 -7.43 -2.92 0.83
N GLY A 2 -8.10 -3.72 1.68
CA GLY A 2 -7.60 -4.09 3.02
C GLY A 2 -6.24 -4.78 3.09
N PHE A 3 -5.69 -5.24 1.95
CA PHE A 3 -4.34 -5.78 1.84
C PHE A 3 -3.26 -4.83 2.40
N TYR A 4 -3.40 -3.51 2.20
CA TYR A 4 -2.41 -2.54 2.70
C TYR A 4 -2.30 -2.54 4.24
N LEU A 5 -3.35 -2.93 4.99
CA LEU A 5 -3.27 -3.12 6.45
C LEU A 5 -2.45 -4.34 6.84
N ALA A 6 -2.54 -5.42 6.06
CA ALA A 6 -1.82 -6.67 6.32
C ALA A 6 -0.37 -6.63 5.82
N LEU A 7 -0.09 -5.79 4.82
CA LEU A 7 1.20 -5.62 4.17
C LEU A 7 2.40 -5.48 5.12
N PRO A 8 2.40 -4.68 6.21
CA PRO A 8 3.54 -4.60 7.12
C PRO A 8 3.88 -5.94 7.79
N PHE A 9 2.86 -6.70 8.19
CA PHE A 9 3.03 -8.01 8.81
C PHE A 9 3.53 -9.04 7.82
N LEU A 10 3.01 -8.99 6.58
CA LEU A 10 3.47 -9.86 5.50
C LEU A 10 4.91 -9.54 5.11
N ALA A 11 5.27 -8.26 5.00
CA ALA A 11 6.65 -7.84 4.71
C ALA A 11 7.63 -8.29 5.80
N ALA A 12 7.25 -8.22 7.08
CA ALA A 12 8.04 -8.74 8.18
C ALA A 12 8.24 -10.27 8.09
N ARG A 13 7.24 -11.00 7.58
CA ARG A 13 7.33 -12.46 7.42
C ARG A 13 8.34 -12.89 6.35
N VAL A 14 8.58 -12.07 5.33
CA VAL A 14 9.61 -12.34 4.29
C VAL A 14 10.98 -12.54 4.95
N GLU A 15 11.37 -11.68 5.89
CA GLU A 15 12.67 -11.75 6.57
C GLU A 15 12.81 -13.02 7.45
N ALA A 16 11.70 -13.46 8.03
CA ALA A 16 11.65 -14.65 8.89
C ALA A 16 11.63 -15.99 8.12
N LEU A 17 11.73 -15.98 6.78
CA LEU A 17 11.88 -17.19 5.98
C LEU A 17 13.35 -17.61 5.90
N PRO A 18 13.67 -18.90 6.11
CA PRO A 18 15.04 -19.38 6.26
C PRO A 18 15.86 -19.41 4.95
N ASN A 19 15.20 -19.49 3.79
CA ASN A 19 15.86 -19.71 2.50
C ASN A 19 15.61 -18.53 1.53
N GLY A 20 16.65 -18.09 0.82
CA GLY A 20 16.55 -16.98 -0.15
C GLY A 20 15.55 -17.23 -1.29
N SER A 21 15.44 -18.47 -1.76
CA SER A 21 14.42 -18.88 -2.75
C SER A 21 12.99 -18.77 -2.20
N ALA A 22 12.76 -19.13 -0.93
CA ALA A 22 11.45 -18.98 -0.29
C ALA A 22 11.10 -17.49 -0.11
N GLN A 23 12.09 -16.66 0.25
CA GLN A 23 11.93 -15.21 0.33
C GLN A 23 11.55 -14.62 -1.04
N HIS A 24 12.20 -15.06 -2.12
CA HIS A 24 11.91 -14.62 -3.48
C HIS A 24 10.49 -14.98 -3.91
N GLY A 25 10.10 -16.24 -3.72
CA GLY A 25 8.75 -16.71 -4.03
C GLY A 25 7.68 -15.91 -3.29
N PHE A 26 7.82 -15.74 -1.98
CA PHE A 26 6.85 -14.99 -1.18
C PHE A 26 6.81 -13.50 -1.55
N LEU A 27 7.98 -12.88 -1.79
CA LEU A 27 8.06 -11.50 -2.22
C LEU A 27 7.46 -11.28 -3.62
N SER A 28 7.54 -12.27 -4.51
CA SER A 28 6.91 -12.21 -5.84
C SER A 28 5.38 -12.14 -5.77
N VAL A 29 4.80 -12.86 -4.80
CA VAL A 29 3.36 -12.81 -4.50
C VAL A 29 3.00 -11.44 -3.94
N LEU A 30 3.77 -10.91 -2.98
CA LEU A 30 3.55 -9.56 -2.45
C LEU A 30 3.66 -8.47 -3.51
N PHE A 31 4.59 -8.60 -4.46
CA PHE A 31 4.71 -7.69 -5.58
C PHE A 31 3.47 -7.71 -6.49
N SER A 32 2.97 -8.91 -6.79
CA SER A 32 1.75 -9.09 -7.58
C SER A 32 0.52 -8.52 -6.88
N LEU A 33 0.39 -8.77 -5.57
CA LEU A 33 -0.67 -8.21 -4.73
C LEU A 33 -0.59 -6.68 -4.62
N ASN A 34 0.62 -6.12 -4.52
CA ASN A 34 0.80 -4.66 -4.52
C ASN A 34 0.32 -4.04 -5.85
N ARG A 35 0.60 -4.67 -6.99
CA ARG A 35 0.06 -4.23 -8.28
C ARG A 35 -1.47 -4.32 -8.34
N ALA A 36 -2.05 -5.42 -7.88
CA ALA A 36 -3.50 -5.56 -7.81
C ALA A 36 -4.12 -4.49 -6.88
N GLY A 37 -3.45 -4.19 -5.76
CA GLY A 37 -3.82 -3.13 -4.83
C GLY A 37 -3.81 -1.74 -5.48
N GLN A 38 -2.82 -1.43 -6.31
CA GLN A 38 -2.76 -0.17 -7.06
C GLN A 38 -3.90 -0.03 -8.06
N LEU A 39 -4.23 -1.10 -8.79
CA LEU A 39 -5.37 -1.08 -9.71
C LEU A 39 -6.68 -0.84 -8.96
N ALA A 40 -6.86 -1.51 -7.82
CA ALA A 40 -8.01 -1.29 -6.97
C ALA A 40 -8.03 0.13 -6.37
N LEU A 41 -6.87 0.74 -6.07
CA LEU A 41 -6.76 2.14 -5.64
C LEU A 41 -7.22 3.11 -6.72
N ILE A 42 -6.82 2.89 -7.97
CA ILE A 42 -7.23 3.72 -9.11
C ILE A 42 -8.75 3.63 -9.28
N ILE A 43 -9.31 2.42 -9.24
CA ILE A 43 -10.76 2.21 -9.32
C ILE A 43 -11.46 2.96 -8.18
N ALA A 44 -11.01 2.77 -6.94
CA ALA A 44 -11.59 3.44 -5.77
C ALA A 44 -11.50 4.97 -5.85
N PHE A 45 -10.40 5.51 -6.38
CA PHE A 45 -10.21 6.95 -6.56
C PHE A 45 -11.20 7.53 -7.57
N ILE A 46 -11.37 6.89 -8.73
CA ILE A 46 -12.31 7.32 -9.77
C ILE A 46 -13.76 7.19 -9.27
N SER A 47 -14.11 6.04 -8.70
CA SER A 47 -15.45 5.81 -8.17
C SER A 47 -15.79 6.77 -7.01
N GLY A 48 -14.86 6.96 -6.08
CA GLY A 48 -15.02 7.91 -4.97
C GLY A 48 -15.15 9.35 -5.45
N GLY A 49 -14.32 9.77 -6.41
CA GLY A 49 -14.39 11.11 -7.01
C GLY A 49 -15.74 11.39 -7.66
N TYR A 50 -16.30 10.42 -8.38
CA TYR A 50 -17.64 10.52 -8.96
C TYR A 50 -18.74 10.67 -7.90
N LEU A 51 -18.64 9.93 -6.79
CA LEU A 51 -19.62 10.00 -5.69
C LEU A 51 -19.55 11.33 -4.94
N VAL A 52 -18.33 11.85 -4.70
CA VAL A 52 -18.14 13.17 -4.07
C VAL A 52 -18.74 14.27 -4.93
N GLY A 53 -18.57 14.22 -6.26
CA GLY A 53 -19.14 15.20 -7.19
C GLY A 53 -20.67 15.26 -7.21
N LYS A 54 -21.35 14.25 -6.64
CA LYS A 54 -22.82 14.20 -6.50
C LYS A 54 -23.32 14.47 -5.08
N GLY A 55 -22.44 14.48 -4.09
CA GLY A 55 -22.80 14.60 -2.68
C GLY A 55 -22.47 15.98 -2.11
N GLY A 56 -23.23 16.41 -1.11
CA GLY A 56 -22.97 17.64 -0.34
C GLY A 56 -21.95 17.43 0.78
N TYR A 57 -20.77 16.91 0.48
CA TYR A 57 -19.74 16.64 1.49
C TYR A 57 -18.89 17.89 1.79
N PRO A 58 -18.42 18.08 3.04
CA PRO A 58 -17.53 19.18 3.39
C PRO A 58 -16.24 19.19 2.54
N ALA A 59 -15.81 20.39 2.12
CA ALA A 59 -14.65 20.55 1.24
C ALA A 59 -13.37 19.95 1.84
N ILE A 60 -13.14 20.20 3.12
CA ILE A 60 -11.98 19.70 3.85
C ILE A 60 -11.90 18.17 3.87
N TRP A 61 -13.05 17.49 3.99
CA TRP A 61 -13.11 16.04 4.11
C TRP A 61 -12.67 15.36 2.81
N TRP A 62 -13.22 15.78 1.67
CA TRP A 62 -12.89 15.14 0.40
C TRP A 62 -11.48 15.51 -0.09
N ILE A 63 -10.99 16.73 0.21
CA ILE A 63 -9.60 17.11 -0.06
C ILE A 63 -8.63 16.21 0.71
N LEU A 64 -8.86 15.99 2.01
CA LEU A 64 -8.04 15.10 2.83
C LEU A 64 -8.07 13.66 2.32
N ALA A 65 -9.25 13.16 1.92
CA ALA A 65 -9.38 11.82 1.36
C ALA A 65 -8.57 11.65 0.06
N ILE A 66 -8.61 12.65 -0.83
CA ILE A 66 -7.82 12.66 -2.07
C ILE A 66 -6.32 12.64 -1.76
N VAL A 67 -5.85 13.52 -0.87
CA VAL A 67 -4.42 13.61 -0.51
C VAL A 67 -3.91 12.29 0.06
N LEU A 68 -4.68 11.66 0.96
CA LEU A 68 -4.30 10.38 1.54
C LEU A 68 -4.30 9.25 0.50
N LEU A 69 -5.28 9.19 -0.40
CA LEU A 69 -5.31 8.21 -1.48
C LEU A 69 -4.10 8.36 -2.41
N LEU A 70 -3.74 9.59 -2.79
CA LEU A 70 -2.56 9.86 -3.59
C LEU A 70 -1.27 9.48 -2.87
N ALA A 71 -1.18 9.76 -1.56
CA ALA A 71 -0.03 9.36 -0.74
C ALA A 71 0.13 7.83 -0.72
N ILE A 72 -0.96 7.07 -0.58
CA ILE A 72 -0.93 5.59 -0.66
C ILE A 72 -0.45 5.14 -2.05
N GLY A 73 -0.95 5.77 -3.11
CA GLY A 73 -0.53 5.50 -4.48
C GLY A 73 0.98 5.70 -4.68
N ALA A 74 1.51 6.83 -4.20
CA ALA A 74 2.93 7.15 -4.27
C ALA A 74 3.79 6.15 -3.48
N VAL A 75 3.43 5.88 -2.22
CA VAL A 75 4.16 4.94 -1.36
C VAL A 75 4.11 3.52 -1.94
N SER A 76 2.94 3.08 -2.40
CA SER A 76 2.78 1.78 -3.06
C SER A 76 3.60 1.69 -4.35
N GLY A 77 3.70 2.78 -5.11
CA GLY A 77 4.54 2.86 -6.31
C GLY A 77 6.02 2.66 -5.99
N ILE A 78 6.54 3.39 -5.00
CA ILE A 78 7.94 3.27 -4.54
C ILE A 78 8.19 1.86 -3.99
N LEU A 79 7.26 1.33 -3.19
CA LEU A 79 7.31 -0.04 -2.66
C LEU A 79 7.42 -1.07 -3.78
N GLY A 80 6.56 -0.99 -4.80
CA GLY A 80 6.62 -1.86 -5.96
C GLY A 80 7.96 -1.78 -6.69
N GLY A 81 8.53 -0.58 -6.80
CA GLY A 81 9.88 -0.38 -7.34
C GLY A 81 10.97 -1.10 -6.52
N LYS A 82 10.88 -1.03 -5.19
CA LYS A 82 11.81 -1.72 -4.27
C LYS A 82 11.66 -3.23 -4.32
N MET A 83 10.42 -3.73 -4.34
CA MET A 83 10.12 -5.17 -4.50
C MET A 83 10.67 -5.69 -5.83
N ARG A 84 10.48 -4.96 -6.94
CA ARG A 84 11.05 -5.33 -8.25
C ARG A 84 12.58 -5.41 -8.21
N LYS A 85 13.25 -4.47 -7.53
CA LYS A 85 14.71 -4.50 -7.34
C LYS A 85 15.16 -5.66 -6.45
N ALA A 86 14.39 -5.99 -5.41
CA ALA A 86 14.68 -7.14 -4.55
C ALA A 86 14.54 -8.48 -5.29
N LEU A 87 13.62 -8.56 -6.25
CA LEU A 87 13.34 -9.75 -7.06
C LEU A 87 14.27 -9.92 -8.28
N SER A 88 15.20 -8.99 -8.52
CA SER A 88 16.08 -9.05 -9.70
C SER A 88 17.10 -10.17 -9.66
N ASP A 89 17.36 -10.75 -8.48
CA ASP A 89 18.24 -11.89 -8.27
C ASP A 89 17.44 -13.06 -7.70
N ALA A 90 17.43 -14.19 -8.43
CA ALA A 90 16.75 -15.42 -8.04
C ALA A 90 17.36 -16.08 -6.79
N ASN A 91 18.62 -15.79 -6.48
CA ASN A 91 19.31 -16.34 -5.30
C ASN A 91 18.91 -15.63 -3.99
N GLY A 92 18.14 -14.54 -4.06
CA GLY A 92 17.63 -13.82 -2.91
C GLY A 92 18.65 -12.93 -2.19
N SER A 93 19.87 -12.79 -2.72
CA SER A 93 20.90 -11.92 -2.12
C SER A 93 20.48 -10.45 -2.11
N SER A 94 19.78 -10.03 -3.17
CA SER A 94 19.26 -8.68 -3.36
C SER A 94 18.07 -8.34 -2.44
N ILE A 95 17.44 -9.35 -1.85
CA ILE A 95 16.32 -9.16 -0.91
C ILE A 95 16.84 -8.54 0.38
N LYS A 96 17.95 -9.02 0.92
CA LYS A 96 18.54 -8.48 2.16
C LYS A 96 18.87 -6.99 2.07
N ALA A 97 19.28 -6.52 0.89
CA ALA A 97 19.60 -5.11 0.67
C ALA A 97 18.37 -4.18 0.63
N GLN A 98 17.18 -4.70 0.31
CA GLN A 98 15.96 -3.91 0.13
C GLN A 98 14.88 -4.19 1.17
N ILE A 99 15.00 -5.27 1.96
CA ILE A 99 13.93 -5.73 2.86
C ILE A 99 13.57 -4.69 3.93
N GLY A 100 14.57 -3.98 4.48
CA GLY A 100 14.33 -2.90 5.45
C GLY A 100 13.46 -1.79 4.86
N ALA A 101 13.76 -1.36 3.62
CA ALA A 101 12.96 -0.35 2.93
C ALA A 101 11.54 -0.85 2.61
N ILE A 102 11.41 -2.11 2.17
CA ILE A 102 10.12 -2.75 1.89
C ILE A 102 9.26 -2.77 3.15
N ARG A 103 9.82 -3.13 4.31
CA ARG A 103 9.12 -3.15 5.60
C ARG A 103 8.66 -1.76 6.05
N THR A 104 9.53 -0.76 5.99
CA THR A 104 9.19 0.61 6.37
C THR A 104 8.09 1.17 5.47
N LEU A 105 8.25 1.06 4.15
CA LEU A 105 7.24 1.51 3.19
C LEU A 105 5.92 0.76 3.35
N SER A 106 5.95 -0.54 3.68
CA SER A 106 4.74 -1.31 3.96
C SER A 106 4.02 -0.82 5.21
N SER A 107 4.77 -0.43 6.24
CA SER A 107 4.21 0.14 7.47
C SER A 107 3.58 1.51 7.23
N VAL A 108 4.27 2.36 6.47
CA VAL A 108 3.73 3.67 6.07
C VAL A 108 2.45 3.50 5.24
N ALA A 109 2.44 2.60 4.26
CA ALA A 109 1.24 2.32 3.47
C ALA A 109 0.08 1.83 4.34
N GLY A 110 0.35 0.95 5.32
CA GLY A 110 -0.65 0.48 6.28
C GLY A 110 -1.23 1.59 7.14
N ILE A 111 -0.38 2.48 7.68
CA ILE A 111 -0.82 3.63 8.48
C ILE A 111 -1.67 4.58 7.63
N LEU A 112 -1.21 4.94 6.43
CA LEU A 112 -1.97 5.82 5.53
C LEU A 112 -3.34 5.23 5.19
N TYR A 113 -3.39 3.92 4.92
CA TYR A 113 -4.65 3.25 4.61
C TYR A 113 -5.58 3.15 5.82
N PHE A 114 -5.04 2.97 7.03
CA PHE A 114 -5.80 3.07 8.28
C PHE A 114 -6.43 4.46 8.43
N LEU A 115 -5.66 5.54 8.20
CA LEU A 115 -6.16 6.91 8.26
C LEU A 115 -7.28 7.16 7.24
N VAL A 116 -7.17 6.62 6.02
CA VAL A 116 -8.25 6.71 5.01
C VAL A 116 -9.52 6.04 5.51
N ILE A 117 -9.43 4.83 6.07
CA ILE A 117 -10.61 4.13 6.60
C ILE A 117 -11.24 4.93 7.74
N THR A 118 -10.44 5.44 8.68
CA THR A 118 -10.94 6.26 9.79
C THR A 118 -11.64 7.51 9.27
N LEU A 119 -11.04 8.22 8.32
CA LEU A 119 -11.64 9.40 7.70
C LEU A 119 -12.97 9.06 7.00
N MET A 120 -13.05 7.92 6.32
CA MET A 120 -14.25 7.48 5.62
C MET A 120 -15.36 7.00 6.57
N LEU A 121 -15.02 6.36 7.68
CA LEU A 121 -15.98 5.87 8.67
C LEU A 121 -16.55 7.00 9.53
N PHE A 122 -15.76 8.05 9.78
CA PHE A 122 -16.16 9.20 10.57
C PHE A 122 -16.12 10.48 9.72
N PRO A 123 -17.08 10.66 8.79
CA PRO A 123 -17.12 11.84 7.93
C PRO A 123 -17.38 13.15 8.68
N ASN A 124 -17.94 13.06 9.90
CA ASN A 124 -18.28 14.22 10.74
C ASN A 124 -17.16 14.62 11.72
N VAL A 125 -15.93 14.12 11.57
CA VAL A 125 -14.80 14.54 12.45
C VAL A 125 -14.50 16.04 12.32
N PHE A 126 -14.86 16.63 11.17
CA PHE A 126 -14.64 18.04 10.86
C PHE A 126 -15.95 18.82 10.68
N ALA A 127 -17.07 18.28 11.16
CA ALA A 127 -18.40 18.90 11.10
C ALA A 127 -18.66 19.76 12.35
#